data_AF-A0A3B1BN22-F1
#
_entry.id   AF-A0A3B1BN22-F1
#
_cell.length_a   1.000
_cell.length_b   1.000
_cell.length_c   1.000
_cell.angle_alpha   90.00
_cell.angle_beta   90.00
_cell.angle_gamma   90.00
#
_symmetry.space_group_name_H-M   'P 1'
#
loop_
_entity.id
_entity.type
_entity.pdbx_description
1 polymer ?
#
loop_
_entity_poly.entity_id
_entity_poly.type
_entity_poly.pdbx_seq_one_letter_code
_entity_poly.pdbx_strand_id
1 'polypeptide(L)'
;MSRDKPAAQKKWADKYDLPFPLLSDPEHAIHEKYGAWGEKNMYGKKVMGVLRTTVVIGPDGKIVKIYKKVKAAGHAAQVLADL
;
A
#
# COMPACT_ATOMS: atom_id res chain seq x y z
N MET A 1 -1.56 -2.20 3.20
CA MET A 1 -2.29 -3.30 2.53
C MET A 1 -1.32 -4.04 1.61
N SER A 2 -1.42 -5.36 1.52
CA SER A 2 -0.73 -6.17 0.50
C SER A 2 -1.61 -7.36 0.10
N ARG A 3 -1.14 -8.19 -0.84
CA ARG A 3 -1.82 -9.42 -1.27
C ARG A 3 -1.57 -10.62 -0.35
N ASP A 4 -0.82 -10.45 0.73
CA ASP A 4 -0.53 -11.54 1.65
C ASP A 4 -1.79 -11.95 2.40
N LYS A 5 -1.98 -13.27 2.60
CA LYS A 5 -3.12 -13.83 3.34
C LYS A 5 -3.19 -13.27 4.78
N PRO A 6 -4.36 -13.24 5.43
CA PRO A 6 -4.52 -12.68 6.77
C PRO A 6 -3.56 -13.26 7.81
N ALA A 7 -3.26 -14.56 7.75
CA ALA A 7 -2.32 -15.21 8.67
C ALA A 7 -0.88 -14.67 8.53
N ALA A 8 -0.44 -14.34 7.32
CA ALA A 8 0.89 -13.76 7.09
C ALA A 8 0.94 -12.29 7.56
N GLN A 9 -0.13 -11.52 7.32
CA GLN A 9 -0.26 -10.16 7.84
C GLN A 9 -0.20 -10.14 9.37
N LYS A 10 -0.93 -11.05 10.03
CA LYS A 10 -0.91 -11.16 11.49
C LYS A 10 0.51 -11.45 12.01
N LYS A 11 1.18 -12.47 11.46
CA LYS A 11 2.56 -12.80 11.84
C LYS A 11 3.51 -11.61 11.65
N TRP A 12 3.33 -10.82 10.59
CA TRP A 12 4.14 -9.63 10.35
C TRP A 12 3.85 -8.52 11.36
N ALA A 13 2.56 -8.22 11.59
CA ALA A 13 2.15 -7.22 12.57
C ALA A 13 2.67 -7.57 13.98
N ASP A 14 2.54 -8.83 14.39
CA ASP A 14 3.05 -9.33 15.68
C ASP A 14 4.59 -9.20 15.75
N LYS A 15 5.30 -9.57 14.68
CA LYS A 15 6.78 -9.55 14.64
C LYS A 15 7.36 -8.15 14.81
N TYR A 16 6.68 -7.13 14.30
CA TYR A 16 7.14 -5.73 14.30
C TYR A 16 6.35 -4.84 15.26
N ASP A 17 5.51 -5.43 16.12
CA ASP A 17 4.67 -4.74 17.10
C ASP A 17 3.93 -3.51 16.51
N LEU A 18 3.28 -3.72 15.36
CA LEU A 18 2.63 -2.62 14.66
C LEU A 18 1.37 -2.17 15.40
N PRO A 19 1.22 -0.87 15.74
CA PRO A 19 0.08 -0.37 16.50
C PRO A 19 -1.17 -0.15 15.63
N PHE A 20 -1.23 -0.76 14.46
CA PHE A 20 -2.31 -0.60 13.48
C PHE A 20 -2.52 -1.89 12.67
N PRO A 21 -3.73 -2.11 12.14
CA PRO A 21 -4.03 -3.31 11.37
C PRO A 21 -3.38 -3.29 9.99
N LEU A 22 -3.07 -4.47 9.47
CA LEU A 22 -2.64 -4.67 8.09
C LEU A 22 -3.74 -5.37 7.29
N LEU A 23 -4.25 -4.68 6.27
CA LEU A 23 -5.26 -5.22 5.36
C LEU A 23 -4.67 -6.24 4.38
N SER A 24 -5.34 -7.38 4.27
CA SER A 24 -5.09 -8.44 3.28
C SER A 24 -6.02 -8.26 2.08
N ASP A 25 -5.45 -8.19 0.88
CA ASP A 25 -6.19 -8.11 -0.40
C ASP A 25 -5.63 -9.12 -1.41
N PRO A 26 -5.82 -10.44 -1.20
CA PRO A 26 -5.18 -11.49 -2.01
C PRO A 26 -5.54 -11.39 -3.50
N GLU A 27 -6.79 -11.06 -3.79
CA GLU A 27 -7.37 -10.94 -5.13
C GLU A 27 -7.22 -9.53 -5.73
N HIS A 28 -6.38 -8.67 -5.13
CA HIS A 28 -6.04 -7.32 -5.61
C HIS A 28 -7.22 -6.37 -5.95
N ALA A 29 -8.44 -6.69 -5.53
CA ALA A 29 -9.64 -5.93 -5.87
C ALA A 29 -9.59 -4.51 -5.31
N ILE A 30 -9.00 -4.34 -4.13
CA ILE A 30 -8.83 -3.02 -3.52
C ILE A 30 -7.63 -2.28 -4.13
N HIS A 31 -6.55 -3.00 -4.45
CA HIS A 31 -5.41 -2.41 -5.18
C HIS A 31 -5.85 -1.81 -6.51
N GLU A 32 -6.72 -2.48 -7.28
CA GLU A 32 -7.25 -1.95 -8.54
C GLU A 32 -8.06 -0.67 -8.33
N LYS A 33 -8.99 -0.66 -7.37
CA LYS A 33 -9.82 0.51 -7.06
C LYS A 33 -9.00 1.76 -6.71
N TYR A 34 -7.87 1.59 -6.04
CA TYR A 34 -6.97 2.69 -5.69
C TYR A 34 -5.84 2.95 -6.71
N GLY A 35 -5.84 2.26 -7.86
CA GLY A 35 -4.80 2.40 -8.87
C GLY A 35 -3.40 1.97 -8.39
N ALA A 36 -3.36 1.07 -7.40
CA ALA A 36 -2.16 0.45 -6.84
C ALA A 36 -1.83 -0.91 -7.47
N TRP A 37 -2.51 -1.28 -8.56
CA TRP A 37 -2.20 -2.46 -9.38
C TRP A 37 -1.80 -2.00 -10.79
N GLY A 38 -0.70 -2.53 -11.33
CA GLY A 38 -0.27 -2.15 -12.67
C GLY A 38 0.99 -2.85 -13.16
N GLU A 39 1.35 -2.58 -14.40
CA GLU A 39 2.53 -3.13 -15.03
C GLU A 39 3.81 -2.57 -14.39
N LYS A 40 4.77 -3.45 -14.14
CA LYS A 40 6.13 -3.12 -13.72
C LYS A 40 7.13 -3.86 -14.61
N ASN A 41 8.25 -3.22 -14.88
CA ASN A 41 9.37 -3.89 -15.50
C ASN A 41 10.28 -4.49 -14.41
N MET A 42 10.34 -5.81 -14.35
CA MET A 42 11.31 -6.56 -13.54
C MET A 42 12.28 -7.25 -14.48
N TYR A 43 13.54 -6.80 -14.45
CA TYR A 43 14.63 -7.42 -15.22
C TYR A 43 14.31 -7.59 -16.72
N GLY A 44 13.75 -6.55 -17.34
CA GLY A 44 13.36 -6.56 -18.75
C GLY A 44 12.02 -7.24 -19.04
N LYS A 45 11.37 -7.86 -18.05
CA LYS A 45 10.06 -8.51 -18.19
C LYS A 45 8.95 -7.63 -17.62
N LYS A 46 7.88 -7.46 -18.39
CA LYS A 46 6.65 -6.80 -17.94
C LYS A 46 5.84 -7.77 -17.09
N VAL A 47 5.60 -7.40 -15.84
CA VAL A 47 4.80 -8.17 -14.88
C VAL A 47 3.75 -7.28 -14.24
N MET A 48 2.55 -7.82 -14.02
CA MET A 48 1.51 -7.13 -13.25
C MET A 48 1.80 -7.28 -11.75
N GLY A 49 1.70 -6.19 -10.99
CA GLY A 49 2.02 -6.22 -9.58
C GLY A 49 1.57 -4.98 -8.80
N VAL A 50 1.72 -5.08 -7.46
CA VAL A 50 1.37 -4.02 -6.51
C VAL A 50 2.29 -2.82 -6.66
N LEU A 51 1.82 -1.70 -7.17
CA LEU A 51 2.52 -0.41 -7.16
C LEU A 51 2.54 0.14 -5.73
N ARG A 52 3.72 0.51 -5.20
CA ARG A 52 3.79 1.10 -3.85
C ARG A 52 3.15 2.49 -3.89
N THR A 53 1.99 2.59 -3.25
CA THR A 53 1.12 3.76 -3.30
C THR A 53 0.62 4.04 -1.89
N THR A 54 0.52 5.32 -1.52
CA THR A 54 -0.15 5.78 -0.30
C THR A 54 -1.32 6.66 -0.71
N VAL A 55 -2.48 6.41 -0.11
CA VAL A 55 -3.70 7.20 -0.33
C VAL A 55 -4.10 7.78 1.01
N VAL A 56 -4.34 9.08 1.05
CA VAL A 56 -4.89 9.78 2.22
C VAL A 56 -6.37 10.02 1.96
N ILE A 57 -7.20 9.56 2.89
CA ILE A 57 -8.67 9.67 2.83
C ILE A 57 -9.09 10.61 3.96
N GLY A 58 -9.82 11.66 3.61
CA GLY A 58 -10.36 12.63 4.56
C GLY A 58 -11.51 12.05 5.39
N PRO A 59 -11.95 12.77 6.44
CA PRO A 59 -13.05 12.33 7.31
C PRO A 59 -14.40 12.20 6.59
N ASP A 60 -14.57 12.84 5.42
CA ASP A 60 -15.75 12.72 4.55
C ASP A 60 -15.68 11.52 3.59
N GLY A 61 -14.65 10.67 3.72
CA GLY A 61 -14.43 9.51 2.88
C GLY A 61 -13.84 9.82 1.51
N LYS A 62 -13.49 11.08 1.21
CA LYS A 62 -12.89 11.45 -0.07
C LYS A 62 -11.38 11.33 -0.05
N ILE A 63 -10.80 11.00 -1.21
CA ILE A 63 -9.34 11.01 -1.37
C ILE A 63 -8.87 12.47 -1.39
N VAL A 64 -8.02 12.83 -0.44
CA VAL A 64 -7.42 14.17 -0.37
C VAL A 64 -6.03 14.20 -1.01
N LYS A 65 -5.31 13.06 -1.02
CA LYS A 65 -3.98 12.97 -1.63
C LYS A 65 -3.61 11.56 -2.04
N ILE A 66 -2.85 11.42 -3.14
CA ILE A 66 -2.31 10.14 -3.62
C ILE A 66 -0.81 10.29 -3.90
N TYR A 67 -0.01 9.41 -3.31
CA TYR A 67 1.41 9.27 -3.59
C TYR A 67 1.63 7.98 -4.38
N LYS A 68 2.08 8.09 -5.63
CA LYS A 68 2.38 6.94 -6.50
C LYS A 68 3.89 6.68 -6.57
N LYS A 69 4.29 5.44 -6.84
CA LYS A 69 5.71 5.02 -7.01
C LYS A 69 6.59 5.41 -5.81
N VAL A 70 6.06 5.21 -4.61
CA VAL A 70 6.68 5.62 -3.35
C VAL A 70 8.01 4.90 -3.10
N LYS A 71 9.02 5.65 -2.67
CA LYS A 71 10.23 5.11 -2.02
C LYS A 71 10.01 5.06 -0.52
N ALA A 72 10.45 3.99 0.17
CA ALA A 72 10.12 3.83 1.60
C ALA A 72 10.85 4.85 2.50
N ALA A 73 12.13 5.12 2.20
CA ALA A 73 12.93 6.03 3.00
C ALA A 73 12.34 7.45 3.00
N GLY A 74 12.09 8.00 4.19
CA GLY A 74 11.56 9.35 4.40
C GLY A 74 10.06 9.53 4.14
N HIS A 75 9.38 8.56 3.53
CA HIS A 75 8.00 8.74 3.08
C HIS A 75 6.99 8.93 4.21
N ALA A 76 7.15 8.21 5.33
CA ALA A 76 6.25 8.39 6.47
C ALA A 76 6.29 9.82 7.04
N ALA A 77 7.48 10.41 7.13
CA ALA A 77 7.65 11.80 7.57
C ALA A 77 7.07 12.79 6.55
N GLN A 78 7.24 12.52 5.25
CA GLN A 78 6.62 13.32 4.19
C GLN A 78 5.10 13.31 4.30
N VAL A 79 4.48 12.13 4.45
CA VAL A 79 3.03 12.02 4.60
C VAL A 79 2.58 12.82 5.82
N LEU A 80 3.24 12.67 6.97
CA LEU A 80 2.87 13.40 8.18
C LEU A 80 2.96 14.92 8.02
N ALA A 81 3.98 15.43 7.33
CA ALA A 81 4.15 16.87 7.10
C ALA A 81 3.11 17.45 6.11
N ASP A 82 2.48 16.60 5.31
CA ASP A 82 1.50 16.97 4.30
C ASP A 82 0.03 16.87 4.80
N LEU A 83 -0.18 16.31 6.00
CA LEU A 83 -1.48 16.20 6.68
C LEU A 83 -1.81 17.49 7.45
#